data_AF-A0A0Q9LZI1-F1
#
_entry.id   AF-A0A0Q9LZI1-F1
#
_cell.length_a   1.000
_cell.length_b   1.000
_cell.length_c   1.000
_cell.angle_alpha   90.00
_cell.angle_beta   90.00
_cell.angle_gamma   90.00
#
_symmetry.space_group_name_H-M   'P 1'
#
loop_
_entity.id
_entity.type
_entity.pdbx_description
1 polymer ?
#
loop_
_entity_poly.entity_id
_entity_poly.type
_entity_poly.pdbx_seq_one_letter_code
_entity_poly.pdbx_strand_id
1 'polypeptide(L)'
;MPGTGKAVGKVVRWGVKYGPHAIVLAQQAREPAMAAAQKAIDRQKAKRRAIEHASTVREGSVLKTFDPRADHGEAVWVVFAGDDPIATHPSTATPIPELIANSDLSTRVRPADLPSPAERLKQIPRRRGAH
;
A
#
# COMPACT_ATOMS: atom_id res chain seq x y z
N MET A 1 -3.29 51.73 -18.11
CA MET A 1 -3.31 50.33 -17.64
C MET A 1 -3.85 49.42 -18.74
N PRO A 2 -3.01 48.69 -19.49
CA PRO A 2 -3.48 47.65 -20.42
C PRO A 2 -2.86 46.29 -20.07
N GLY A 3 -3.67 45.23 -19.92
CA GLY A 3 -3.06 43.88 -19.82
C GLY A 3 -3.97 42.71 -19.50
N THR A 4 -5.11 42.92 -18.83
CA THR A 4 -5.80 41.77 -18.20
C THR A 4 -6.75 41.00 -19.13
N GLY A 5 -7.17 41.57 -20.27
CA GLY A 5 -8.20 40.95 -21.13
C GLY A 5 -7.73 39.86 -22.11
N LYS A 6 -6.47 39.89 -22.57
CA LYS A 6 -5.98 38.96 -23.61
C LYS A 6 -5.50 37.60 -23.08
N ALA A 7 -5.15 37.51 -21.79
CA ALA A 7 -4.73 36.25 -21.17
C ALA A 7 -5.92 35.31 -20.89
N VAL A 8 -7.06 35.85 -20.48
CA VAL A 8 -8.27 35.08 -20.13
C VAL A 8 -8.88 34.41 -21.37
N GLY A 9 -8.93 35.10 -22.52
CA GLY A 9 -9.54 34.57 -23.74
C GLY A 9 -8.80 33.38 -24.38
N LYS A 10 -7.48 33.25 -24.19
CA LYS A 10 -6.71 32.10 -24.71
C LYS A 10 -6.91 30.84 -23.86
N VAL A 11 -6.97 30.96 -22.53
CA VAL A 11 -7.14 29.81 -21.63
C VAL A 11 -8.51 29.13 -21.84
N VAL A 12 -9.56 29.91 -22.06
CA VAL A 12 -10.91 29.39 -22.34
C VAL A 12 -10.98 28.63 -23.67
N ARG A 13 -10.35 29.14 -24.74
CA ARG A 13 -10.36 28.46 -26.06
C ARG A 13 -9.67 27.09 -26.05
N TRP A 14 -8.57 26.94 -25.30
CA TRP A 14 -7.86 25.66 -25.20
C TRP A 14 -8.61 24.67 -24.29
N GLY A 15 -9.26 25.13 -23.22
CA GLY A 15 -10.11 24.31 -22.37
C GLY A 15 -11.30 23.67 -23.08
N VAL A 16 -11.94 24.37 -24.03
CA VAL A 16 -13.07 23.82 -24.82
C VAL A 16 -12.59 22.81 -25.87
N LYS A 17 -11.44 23.05 -26.51
CA LYS A 17 -10.94 22.19 -27.60
C LYS A 17 -10.36 20.85 -27.10
N TYR A 18 -9.73 20.84 -25.92
CA TYR A 18 -9.09 19.63 -25.36
C TYR A 18 -9.77 19.09 -24.09
N GLY A 19 -10.70 19.85 -23.51
CA GLY A 19 -11.45 19.46 -22.30
C GLY A 19 -12.17 18.12 -22.44
N PRO A 20 -12.93 17.85 -23.52
CA PRO A 20 -13.64 16.58 -23.66
C PRO A 20 -12.71 15.36 -23.69
N HIS A 21 -11.56 15.46 -24.38
CA HIS A 21 -10.61 14.34 -24.46
C HIS A 21 -9.86 14.13 -23.13
N ALA A 22 -9.52 15.22 -22.44
CA ALA A 22 -8.95 15.15 -21.09
C ALA A 22 -9.93 14.55 -20.07
N ILE A 23 -11.23 14.85 -20.17
CA ILE A 23 -12.28 14.26 -19.32
C ILE A 23 -12.41 12.76 -19.59
N VAL A 24 -12.41 12.33 -20.84
CA VAL A 24 -12.47 10.89 -21.20
C VAL A 24 -11.24 10.14 -20.70
N LEU A 25 -10.04 10.70 -20.88
CA LEU A 25 -8.81 10.11 -20.34
C LEU A 25 -8.80 10.06 -18.81
N ALA A 26 -9.28 11.12 -18.15
CA ALA A 26 -9.40 11.14 -16.69
C ALA A 26 -10.44 10.13 -16.19
N GLN A 27 -11.54 9.93 -16.90
CA GLN A 27 -12.55 8.91 -16.57
C GLN A 27 -11.98 7.50 -16.75
N GLN A 28 -11.27 7.23 -17.85
CA GLN A 28 -10.60 5.95 -18.10
C GLN A 28 -9.48 5.68 -17.08
N ALA A 29 -8.79 6.71 -16.60
CA ALA A 29 -7.76 6.59 -15.56
C ALA A 29 -8.35 6.46 -14.14
N ARG A 30 -9.62 6.82 -13.92
CA ARG A 30 -10.25 6.77 -12.60
C ARG A 30 -10.43 5.35 -12.08
N GLU A 31 -10.90 4.44 -12.92
CA GLU A 31 -11.11 3.03 -12.55
C GLU A 31 -9.81 2.31 -12.15
N PRO A 32 -8.70 2.37 -12.92
CA PRO A 32 -7.45 1.75 -12.51
C PRO A 32 -6.84 2.43 -11.28
N ALA A 33 -7.00 3.76 -11.13
CA ALA A 33 -6.53 4.47 -9.94
C ALA A 33 -7.30 4.03 -8.68
N MET A 34 -8.63 3.90 -8.77
CA MET A 34 -9.47 3.40 -7.67
C MET A 34 -9.12 1.95 -7.32
N ALA A 35 -8.93 1.09 -8.31
CA ALA A 35 -8.54 -0.30 -8.09
C ALA A 35 -7.17 -0.42 -7.41
N ALA A 36 -6.19 0.38 -7.83
CA ALA A 36 -4.87 0.41 -7.20
C ALA A 36 -4.93 0.95 -5.76
N ALA A 37 -5.73 2.00 -5.51
CA ALA A 37 -5.95 2.55 -4.17
C ALA A 37 -6.62 1.52 -3.25
N GLN A 38 -7.64 0.82 -3.75
CA GLN A 38 -8.32 -0.23 -2.99
C GLN A 38 -7.36 -1.37 -2.63
N LYS A 39 -6.55 -1.85 -3.59
CA LYS A 39 -5.50 -2.84 -3.33
C LYS A 39 -4.49 -2.36 -2.28
N ALA A 40 -4.11 -1.07 -2.31
CA ALA A 40 -3.20 -0.52 -1.31
C ALA A 40 -3.82 -0.52 0.09
N ILE A 41 -5.11 -0.18 0.21
CA ILE A 41 -5.87 -0.23 1.46
C ILE A 41 -5.96 -1.68 1.96
N ASP A 42 -6.28 -2.63 1.09
CA ASP A 42 -6.44 -4.03 1.47
C ASP A 42 -5.11 -4.64 1.93
N ARG A 43 -3.99 -4.29 1.28
CA ARG A 43 -2.63 -4.64 1.75
C ARG A 43 -2.34 -4.09 3.14
N GLN A 44 -2.74 -2.85 3.44
CA GLN A 44 -2.58 -2.27 4.78
C GLN A 44 -3.46 -2.98 5.82
N LYS A 45 -4.70 -3.32 5.47
CA LYS A 45 -5.61 -4.08 6.34
C LYS A 45 -5.05 -5.48 6.63
N ALA A 46 -4.55 -6.18 5.61
CA ALA A 46 -3.92 -7.48 5.75
C ALA A 46 -2.72 -7.42 6.71
N LYS A 47 -1.83 -6.43 6.52
CA LYS A 47 -0.71 -6.18 7.43
C LYS A 47 -1.18 -5.97 8.86
N ARG A 48 -2.19 -5.12 9.06
CA ARG A 48 -2.73 -4.80 10.39
C ARG A 48 -3.29 -6.06 11.08
N ARG A 49 -4.09 -6.85 10.35
CA ARG A 49 -4.65 -8.11 10.87
C ARG A 49 -3.57 -9.12 11.24
N ALA A 50 -2.51 -9.23 10.44
CA ALA A 50 -1.38 -10.11 10.75
C ALA A 50 -0.67 -9.69 12.04
N ILE A 51 -0.43 -8.39 12.22
CA ILE A 51 0.22 -7.86 13.44
C ILE A 51 -0.68 -8.06 14.66
N GLU A 52 -1.97 -7.77 14.54
CA GLU A 52 -2.96 -8.00 15.61
C GLU A 52 -3.00 -9.49 15.98
N HIS A 53 -3.00 -10.40 15.00
CA HIS A 53 -2.99 -11.84 15.24
C HIS A 53 -1.68 -12.30 15.91
N ALA A 54 -0.53 -11.84 15.42
CA ALA A 54 0.76 -12.16 16.05
C ALA A 54 0.85 -11.62 17.49
N SER A 55 0.16 -10.51 17.81
CA SER A 55 0.17 -9.95 19.17
C SER A 55 -0.55 -10.82 20.20
N THR A 56 -1.49 -11.66 19.76
CA THR A 56 -2.23 -12.59 20.63
C THR A 56 -1.53 -13.95 20.78
N VAL A 57 -0.45 -14.17 20.04
CA VAL A 57 0.26 -15.45 19.96
C VAL A 57 1.53 -15.39 20.79
N ARG A 58 1.84 -16.46 21.53
CA ARG A 58 3.08 -16.56 22.30
C ARG A 58 4.28 -16.53 21.34
N GLU A 59 5.21 -15.62 21.61
CA GLU A 59 6.39 -15.39 20.75
C GLU A 59 5.99 -15.12 19.28
N GLY A 60 4.87 -14.42 19.11
CA GLY A 60 4.32 -14.12 17.80
C GLY A 60 5.23 -13.23 16.96
N SER A 61 5.38 -13.58 15.68
CA SER A 61 6.09 -12.76 14.70
C SER A 61 5.38 -12.80 13.34
N VAL A 62 5.66 -11.80 12.51
CA VAL A 62 5.11 -11.70 11.16
C VAL A 62 6.21 -11.66 10.11
N LEU A 63 6.01 -12.36 9.01
CA LEU A 63 6.86 -12.33 7.82
C LEU A 63 6.05 -11.81 6.64
N LYS A 64 6.60 -10.84 5.92
CA LYS A 64 6.05 -10.44 4.62
C LYS A 64 6.64 -11.37 3.56
N THR A 65 5.78 -12.08 2.86
CA THR A 65 6.11 -12.87 1.68
C THR A 65 5.27 -12.44 0.48
N PHE A 66 5.52 -13.05 -0.67
CA PHE A 66 4.76 -12.87 -1.89
C PHE A 66 4.26 -14.23 -2.35
N ASP A 67 2.99 -14.28 -2.74
CA ASP A 67 2.42 -15.52 -3.25
C ASP A 67 3.01 -15.81 -4.65
N PRO A 68 3.75 -16.93 -4.82
CA PRO A 68 4.36 -17.28 -6.09
C PRO A 68 3.35 -17.69 -7.15
N ARG A 69 2.13 -18.08 -6.75
CA ARG A 69 1.06 -18.51 -7.66
C ARG A 69 0.14 -17.38 -8.06
N ALA A 70 0.26 -16.21 -7.42
CA ALA A 70 -0.54 -15.04 -7.76
C ALA A 70 0.07 -14.28 -8.94
N ASP A 71 -0.74 -13.99 -9.96
CA ASP A 71 -0.35 -13.32 -11.22
C ASP A 71 0.38 -11.97 -11.04
N HIS A 72 0.30 -11.36 -9.86
CA HIS A 72 0.82 -10.02 -9.59
C HIS A 72 1.70 -9.92 -8.34
N GLY A 73 2.23 -11.04 -7.82
CA GLY A 73 3.08 -11.04 -6.63
C GLY A 73 2.37 -10.36 -5.46
N GLU A 74 1.20 -10.88 -5.08
CA GLU A 74 0.44 -10.30 -3.97
C GLU A 74 1.19 -10.50 -2.65
N ALA A 75 1.30 -9.42 -1.88
CA ALA A 75 1.97 -9.47 -0.59
C ALA A 75 1.09 -10.20 0.43
N VAL A 76 1.60 -11.30 0.96
CA VAL A 76 0.96 -12.10 2.00
C VAL A 76 1.78 -11.96 3.28
N TRP A 77 1.10 -11.84 4.42
CA TRP A 77 1.71 -11.77 5.74
C TRP A 77 1.50 -13.10 6.44
N VAL A 78 2.58 -13.84 6.66
CA VAL A 78 2.57 -15.10 7.42
C VAL A 78 2.78 -14.77 8.90
N VAL A 79 1.95 -15.36 9.76
CA VAL A 79 2.03 -15.24 11.22
C VAL A 79 2.67 -16.50 11.77
N PHE A 80 3.63 -16.34 12.68
CA PHE A 80 4.35 -17.42 13.34
C PHE A 80 4.07 -17.43 14.84
N ALA A 81 4.07 -18.63 15.43
CA ALA A 81 4.18 -18.88 16.86
C ALA A 81 5.58 -19.47 17.14
N GLY A 82 6.53 -18.65 17.58
CA GLY A 82 7.94 -19.05 17.59
C GLY A 82 8.42 -19.32 16.16
N ASP A 83 8.74 -20.59 15.86
CA ASP A 83 9.17 -21.04 14.52
C ASP A 83 8.07 -21.74 13.72
N ASP A 84 6.90 -21.96 14.31
CA ASP A 84 5.78 -22.63 13.62
C ASP A 84 4.89 -21.60 12.91
N PRO A 85 4.73 -21.66 11.58
CA PRO A 85 3.86 -20.75 10.86
C PRO A 85 2.39 -21.21 10.95
N ILE A 86 1.54 -20.37 11.55
CA ILE A 86 0.18 -20.75 11.96
C ILE A 86 -0.93 -20.16 11.08
N ALA A 87 -0.69 -19.06 10.37
CA ALA A 87 -1.72 -18.37 9.59
C ALA A 87 -1.17 -17.41 8.52
N THR A 88 -2.03 -17.01 7.58
CA THR A 88 -1.73 -16.04 6.51
C THR A 88 -2.78 -14.93 6.41
N HIS A 89 -2.33 -13.73 6.06
CA HIS A 89 -3.18 -12.55 5.82
C HIS A 89 -2.72 -11.77 4.57
N PRO A 90 -3.56 -11.60 3.53
CA PRO A 90 -4.89 -12.19 3.40
C PRO A 90 -4.82 -13.72 3.34
N SER A 91 -5.95 -14.38 3.62
CA SER A 91 -6.06 -15.83 3.45
C SER A 91 -5.85 -16.18 1.98
N THR A 92 -4.86 -17.02 1.70
CA THR A 92 -4.56 -17.53 0.36
C THR A 92 -4.75 -19.04 0.33
N ALA A 93 -5.06 -19.57 -0.86
CA ALA A 93 -5.10 -21.01 -1.11
C ALA A 93 -3.69 -21.63 -1.21
N THR A 94 -2.65 -20.82 -1.42
CA THR A 94 -1.27 -21.30 -1.49
C THR A 94 -0.82 -21.80 -0.11
N PRO A 95 -0.31 -23.04 -0.01
CA PRO A 95 0.14 -23.60 1.26
C PRO A 95 1.25 -22.75 1.90
N ILE A 96 1.19 -22.60 3.22
CA ILE A 96 2.18 -21.85 4.00
C ILE A 96 3.63 -22.28 3.72
N PRO A 97 3.97 -23.58 3.63
CA PRO A 97 5.34 -24.00 3.33
C PRO A 97 5.86 -23.44 2.00
N GLU A 98 5.00 -23.36 0.99
CA GLU A 98 5.38 -22.82 -0.32
C GLU A 98 5.60 -21.30 -0.28
N LEU A 99 4.79 -20.58 0.51
CA LEU A 99 4.93 -19.14 0.69
C LEU A 99 6.25 -18.76 1.36
N ILE A 100 6.77 -19.60 2.25
CA ILE A 100 7.99 -19.31 3.01
C ILE A 100 9.25 -19.94 2.41
N ALA A 101 9.12 -20.87 1.46
CA ALA A 101 10.23 -21.65 0.90
C ALA A 101 11.40 -20.79 0.38
N ASN A 102 11.10 -19.65 -0.25
CA ASN A 102 12.09 -18.73 -0.79
C ASN A 102 12.19 -17.42 0.00
N SER A 103 11.61 -17.36 1.20
CA SER A 103 11.60 -16.16 2.03
C SER A 103 12.71 -16.21 3.08
N ASP A 104 13.35 -15.07 3.32
CA ASP A 104 14.31 -14.94 4.41
C ASP A 104 13.58 -14.83 5.76
N LEU A 105 13.61 -15.92 6.54
CA LEU A 105 12.98 -16.01 7.86
C LEU A 105 13.63 -15.11 8.91
N SER A 106 14.84 -14.60 8.67
CA SER A 106 15.50 -13.65 9.58
C SER A 106 14.85 -12.27 9.55
N THR A 107 14.08 -11.96 8.49
CA THR A 107 13.36 -10.69 8.32
C THR A 107 12.02 -10.65 9.06
N ARG A 108 11.71 -11.68 9.87
CA ARG A 108 10.54 -11.73 10.74
C ARG A 108 10.57 -10.57 11.72
N VAL A 109 9.40 -9.94 11.91
CA VAL A 109 9.26 -8.81 12.82
C VAL A 109 8.27 -9.15 13.92
N ARG A 110 8.63 -8.88 15.17
CA ARG A 110 7.69 -9.02 16.30
C ARG A 110 6.78 -7.81 16.39
N PRO A 111 5.52 -7.97 16.81
CA PRO A 111 4.62 -6.84 17.01
C PRO A 111 5.18 -5.75 17.94
N ALA A 112 5.95 -6.14 18.96
CA ALA A 112 6.56 -5.23 19.94
C ALA A 112 7.68 -4.35 19.35
N ASP A 113 8.37 -4.82 18.30
CA ASP A 113 9.48 -4.09 17.67
C ASP A 113 8.99 -3.10 16.61
N LEU A 114 7.70 -3.17 16.25
CA LEU A 114 7.14 -2.26 15.27
C LEU A 114 6.93 -0.88 15.89
N PRO A 115 7.40 0.19 15.21
CA PRO A 115 7.20 1.54 15.72
C PRO A 115 5.71 1.83 15.84
N SER A 116 5.31 2.41 16.96
CA SER A 116 3.95 2.88 17.19
C SER A 116 3.54 3.91 16.12
N PRO A 117 2.24 4.12 15.86
CA PRO A 117 1.80 5.17 14.94
C PRO A 117 2.37 6.55 15.28
N ALA A 118 2.51 6.86 16.56
CA ALA A 118 3.08 8.12 17.04
C ALA A 118 4.58 8.25 16.69
N GLU A 119 5.35 7.17 16.81
CA GLU A 119 6.77 7.16 16.43
C GLU A 119 6.96 7.26 14.93
N ARG A 120 6.13 6.58 14.14
CA ARG A 120 6.16 6.70 12.67
C ARG A 120 5.92 8.14 12.23
N LEU A 121 4.97 8.84 12.86
CA LEU A 121 4.69 10.24 12.55
C LEU A 121 5.89 11.15 12.83
N LYS A 122 6.67 10.87 13.89
CA LYS A 122 7.91 11.61 14.20
C LYS A 122 9.02 11.37 13.17
N GLN A 123 9.03 10.21 12.50
CA GLN A 123 10.02 9.86 11.48
C GLN A 123 9.70 10.47 10.10
N ILE A 124 8.48 10.98 9.88
CA ILE A 124 8.16 11.68 8.63
C ILE A 124 8.97 12.98 8.62
N PRO A 125 9.84 13.20 7.61
CA PRO A 125 10.60 14.44 7.52
C PRO A 125 9.63 15.61 7.44
N ARG A 126 9.62 16.44 8.49
CA ARG A 126 8.88 17.69 8.48
C ARG A 126 9.53 18.55 7.40
N ARG A 127 8.83 18.75 6.29
CA ARG A 127 9.21 19.70 5.23
C ARG A 127 9.28 21.09 5.88
N ARG A 128 10.43 21.46 6.45
CA ARG A 128 10.70 22.83 6.87
C ARG A 128 10.67 23.68 5.61
N GLY A 129 9.89 24.75 5.65
CA GLY A 129 9.72 25.67 4.53
C GLY A 129 11.07 26.14 4.02
N ALA A 130 11.20 26.14 2.69
CA ALA A 130 12.20 26.95 2.03
C ALA A 130 11.91 28.41 2.37
N HIS A 131 12.86 29.05 3.04
CA HIS A 131 12.96 30.51 3.13
C HIS A 131 13.49 31.07 1.82
#